data_AF-A0A7S3PWU2-F1
#
_entry.id   AF-A0A7S3PWU2-F1
#
_cell.length_a   1.000
_cell.length_b   1.000
_cell.length_c   1.000
_cell.angle_alpha   90.00
_cell.angle_beta   90.00
_cell.angle_gamma   90.00
#
_symmetry.space_group_name_H-M   'P 1'
#
loop_
_entity.id
_entity.type
_entity.pdbx_description
1 polymer ?
#
loop_
_entity_poly.entity_id
_entity_poly.type
_entity_poly.pdbx_seq_one_letter_code
_entity_poly.pdbx_strand_id
1 'polypeptide(L)'
;ASGTTAVKYGTMRENILGLECVLPDGTIASCGTKGALKSSAGYDLTSLMTGSEGTLGVITNIMVKLHPIPEHVMAAVCTFDTLHKAAEAVATMRMCSIPVERCELLDESSVAAFNRYANSGKSSHMDGESESSSPSSPVPKPSLFLEFTGSSQAAVREQVELTESICVDDFGASNFQYKQDEEERKALWVARHKLYYASLA
;
A
#
# COMPACT_ATOMS: atom_id res chain seq x y z
N ALA A 1 1.79 3.42 12.47
CA ALA A 1 1.74 3.60 11.01
C ALA A 1 1.38 2.28 10.35
N SER A 2 0.46 2.26 9.36
CA SER A 2 0.03 1.03 8.68
C SER A 2 0.84 0.75 7.41
N GLY A 3 1.15 1.77 6.59
CA GLY A 3 1.84 1.59 5.30
C GLY A 3 0.95 0.96 4.22
N THR A 4 1.30 1.15 2.95
CA THR A 4 0.52 0.66 1.78
C THR A 4 0.60 -0.86 1.59
N THR A 5 1.58 -1.50 2.22
CA THR A 5 1.82 -2.96 2.13
C THR A 5 1.22 -3.76 3.28
N ALA A 6 0.45 -3.12 4.17
CA ALA A 6 -0.22 -3.79 5.29
C ALA A 6 -1.21 -4.88 4.83
N VAL A 7 -1.73 -4.78 3.60
CA VAL A 7 -2.64 -5.78 3.03
C VAL A 7 -2.01 -7.17 3.02
N LYS A 8 -0.70 -7.25 2.70
CA LYS A 8 0.06 -8.50 2.64
C LYS A 8 0.88 -8.78 3.89
N TYR A 9 1.54 -7.77 4.46
CA TYR A 9 2.49 -7.98 5.56
C TYR A 9 1.93 -7.65 6.94
N GLY A 10 0.69 -7.18 7.02
CA GLY A 10 0.11 -6.70 8.27
C GLY A 10 0.63 -5.32 8.67
N THR A 11 0.02 -4.77 9.72
CA THR A 11 0.39 -3.48 10.31
C THR A 11 1.66 -3.57 11.17
N MET A 12 2.20 -2.44 11.60
CA MET A 12 3.35 -2.44 12.52
C MET A 12 3.08 -3.18 13.83
N ARG A 13 1.83 -3.20 14.33
CA ARG A 13 1.47 -3.98 15.52
C ARG A 13 1.71 -5.47 15.32
N GLU A 14 1.43 -6.00 14.14
CA GLU A 14 1.62 -7.41 13.82
C GLU A 14 3.08 -7.75 13.47
N ASN A 15 3.87 -6.75 13.06
CA ASN A 15 5.27 -6.93 12.70
C ASN A 15 6.24 -6.73 13.87
N ILE A 16 5.83 -6.08 14.96
CA ILE A 16 6.66 -5.95 16.17
C ILE A 16 6.53 -7.23 17.02
N LEU A 17 7.64 -7.94 17.19
CA LEU A 17 7.73 -9.16 17.98
C LEU A 17 8.07 -8.89 19.45
N GLY A 18 8.73 -7.76 19.70
CA GLY A 18 9.15 -7.33 21.02
C GLY A 18 9.84 -5.98 20.95
N LEU A 19 10.02 -5.36 22.12
CA LEU A 19 10.67 -4.06 22.22
C LEU A 19 11.34 -3.88 23.58
N GLU A 20 12.24 -2.92 23.65
CA GLU A 20 12.80 -2.38 24.87
C GLU A 20 12.32 -0.95 25.04
N CYS A 21 12.01 -0.55 26.27
CA CYS A 21 11.62 0.82 26.58
C CYS A 21 12.17 1.27 27.93
N VAL A 22 12.32 2.59 28.08
CA VAL A 22 12.63 3.28 29.33
C VAL A 22 11.34 3.90 29.86
N LEU A 23 10.94 3.48 31.05
CA LEU A 23 9.75 3.98 31.75
C LEU A 23 10.01 5.36 32.40
N PRO A 24 8.97 6.10 32.83
CA PRO A 24 9.12 7.42 33.42
C PRO A 24 10.00 7.50 34.67
N ASP A 25 10.12 6.40 35.42
CA ASP A 25 10.98 6.27 36.59
C ASP A 25 12.44 5.92 36.24
N GLY A 26 12.76 5.78 34.95
CA GLY A 26 14.07 5.37 34.46
C GLY A 26 14.26 3.86 34.36
N THR A 27 13.27 3.04 34.74
CA THR A 27 13.35 1.59 34.63
C THR A 27 13.43 1.15 33.17
N ILE A 28 14.39 0.29 32.84
CA ILE A 28 14.48 -0.35 31.52
C ILE A 28 13.64 -1.63 31.53
N ALA A 29 12.62 -1.68 30.69
CA ALA A 29 11.71 -2.82 30.55
C ALA A 29 11.84 -3.46 29.16
N SER A 30 11.83 -4.79 29.11
CA SER A 30 11.75 -5.57 27.87
C SER A 30 10.39 -6.23 27.74
N CYS A 31 9.78 -6.11 26.57
CA CYS A 31 8.51 -6.73 26.23
C CYS A 31 8.68 -7.71 25.05
N GLY A 32 7.87 -8.76 25.03
CA GLY A 32 7.92 -9.82 24.02
C GLY A 32 8.85 -10.97 24.39
N THR A 33 8.83 -12.03 23.58
CA THR A 33 9.62 -13.24 23.83
C THR A 33 10.72 -13.36 22.77
N LYS A 34 11.97 -13.20 23.18
CA LYS A 34 13.12 -13.31 22.28
C LYS A 34 13.16 -14.71 21.63
N GLY A 35 13.18 -14.75 20.30
CA GLY A 35 13.31 -15.99 19.53
C GLY A 35 12.05 -16.87 19.46
N ALA A 36 10.90 -16.43 19.99
CA ALA A 36 9.64 -17.17 19.87
C ALA A 36 8.63 -16.40 19.01
N LEU A 37 8.15 -17.04 17.94
CA LEU A 37 7.10 -16.48 17.07
C LEU A 37 5.70 -16.51 17.71
N LYS A 38 5.52 -17.32 18.75
CA LYS A 38 4.28 -17.47 19.49
C LYS A 38 4.61 -17.54 20.98
N SER A 39 3.86 -16.80 21.78
CA SER A 39 3.99 -16.80 23.23
C SER A 39 2.61 -16.61 23.86
N SER A 40 2.35 -17.35 24.92
CA SER A 40 1.18 -17.18 25.81
C SER A 40 1.60 -16.82 27.23
N ALA A 41 2.84 -16.36 27.40
CA ALA A 41 3.41 -16.02 28.70
C ALA A 41 2.95 -14.62 29.15
N GLY A 42 1.78 -14.57 29.80
CA GLY A 42 1.27 -13.35 30.42
C GLY A 42 0.64 -12.36 29.43
N TYR A 43 0.66 -11.08 29.80
CA TYR A 43 0.05 -10.01 29.00
C TYR A 43 0.91 -9.61 27.81
N ASP A 44 0.26 -9.23 26.72
CA ASP A 44 0.91 -8.67 25.55
C ASP A 44 1.26 -7.18 25.76
N LEU A 45 2.30 -6.95 26.56
CA LEU A 45 2.83 -5.61 26.82
C LEU A 45 3.48 -5.00 25.57
N THR A 46 3.90 -5.82 24.60
CA THR A 46 4.42 -5.33 23.30
C THR A 46 3.32 -4.59 22.54
N SER A 47 2.11 -5.16 22.47
CA SER A 47 0.96 -4.49 21.87
C SER A 47 0.50 -3.25 22.63
N LEU A 48 0.61 -3.25 23.96
CA LEU A 48 0.31 -2.07 24.80
C LEU A 48 1.24 -0.90 24.49
N MET A 49 2.54 -1.17 24.37
CA MET A 49 3.55 -0.16 24.07
C MET A 49 3.47 0.31 22.61
N THR A 50 3.05 -0.56 21.69
CA THR A 50 2.95 -0.25 20.26
C THR A 50 1.78 0.70 19.97
N GLY A 51 2.10 1.93 19.58
CA GLY A 51 1.12 2.99 19.35
C GLY A 51 0.82 3.83 20.61
N SER A 52 1.62 3.70 21.67
CA SER A 52 1.53 4.56 22.85
C SER A 52 1.96 6.02 22.61
N GLU A 53 2.54 6.31 21.45
CA GLU A 53 3.00 7.66 21.06
C GLU A 53 3.94 8.30 22.10
N GLY A 54 4.70 7.48 22.83
CA GLY A 54 5.66 7.93 23.84
C GLY A 54 5.05 8.24 25.21
N THR A 55 3.74 8.05 25.40
CA THR A 55 3.06 8.36 26.68
C THR A 55 3.33 7.35 27.78
N LEU A 56 3.71 6.11 27.43
CA LEU A 56 3.98 5.02 28.39
C LEU A 56 5.48 4.80 28.65
N GLY A 57 6.35 5.48 27.91
CA GLY A 57 7.80 5.32 27.97
C GLY A 57 8.45 5.57 26.62
N VAL A 58 9.79 5.57 26.61
CA VAL A 58 10.60 5.80 25.41
C VAL A 58 11.09 4.46 24.88
N ILE A 59 10.69 4.08 23.67
CA ILE A 59 11.16 2.84 23.03
C ILE A 59 12.61 3.03 22.56
N THR A 60 13.51 2.15 23.01
CA THR A 60 14.95 2.21 22.72
C THR A 60 15.40 1.13 21.73
N ASN A 61 14.67 0.01 21.64
CA ASN A 61 14.97 -1.08 20.72
C ASN A 61 13.68 -1.77 20.28
N ILE A 62 13.66 -2.28 19.04
CA ILE A 62 12.49 -2.98 18.47
C ILE A 62 12.99 -4.23 17.75
N MET A 63 12.35 -5.37 18.05
CA MET A 63 12.48 -6.60 17.28
C MET A 63 11.32 -6.69 16.29
N VAL A 64 11.63 -6.68 15.00
CA VAL A 64 10.64 -6.75 13.93
C VAL A 64 10.73 -8.05 13.15
N LYS A 65 9.58 -8.49 12.63
CA LYS A 65 9.50 -9.57 11.66
C LYS A 65 10.02 -9.07 10.31
N LEU A 66 10.91 -9.85 9.68
CA LEU A 66 11.38 -9.61 8.32
C LEU A 66 10.64 -10.52 7.35
N HIS A 67 10.47 -10.05 6.12
CA HIS A 67 9.88 -10.79 5.01
C HIS A 67 10.91 -10.89 3.88
N PRO A 68 10.92 -11.99 3.11
CA PRO A 68 11.82 -12.13 1.97
C PRO A 68 11.51 -11.08 0.90
N ILE A 69 12.54 -10.67 0.16
CA ILE A 69 12.38 -9.80 -1.00
C ILE A 69 11.65 -10.60 -2.08
N PRO A 70 10.53 -10.12 -2.64
CA PRO A 70 9.81 -10.82 -3.68
C PRO A 70 10.65 -10.88 -4.98
N GLU A 71 10.69 -12.03 -5.63
CA GLU A 71 11.44 -12.24 -6.88
C GLU A 71 10.75 -11.60 -8.08
N HIS A 72 9.41 -11.59 -8.08
CA HIS A 72 8.62 -11.01 -9.15
C HIS A 72 7.58 -10.06 -8.60
N VAL A 73 7.45 -8.90 -9.26
CA VAL A 73 6.48 -7.86 -8.91
C VAL A 73 5.79 -7.35 -10.17
N MET A 74 4.47 -7.18 -10.11
CA MET A 74 3.69 -6.52 -11.15
C MET A 74 2.79 -5.47 -10.53
N ALA A 75 2.64 -4.31 -11.16
CA ALA A 75 1.65 -3.33 -10.78
C ALA A 75 0.56 -3.25 -11.84
N ALA A 76 -0.68 -3.00 -11.43
CA ALA A 76 -1.80 -2.77 -12.33
C ALA A 76 -2.59 -1.51 -11.93
N VAL A 77 -3.21 -0.88 -12.91
CA VAL A 77 -4.14 0.24 -12.72
C VAL A 77 -5.38 0.01 -13.56
N CYS A 78 -6.54 0.38 -13.02
CA CYS A 78 -7.80 0.39 -13.76
C CYS A 78 -8.74 1.47 -13.25
N THR A 79 -9.72 1.85 -14.07
CA THR A 79 -10.64 2.96 -13.78
C THR A 79 -12.09 2.49 -13.84
N PHE A 80 -12.92 2.98 -12.93
CA PHE A 80 -14.34 2.61 -12.80
C PHE A 80 -15.23 3.81 -13.09
N ASP A 81 -16.51 3.57 -13.40
CA ASP A 81 -17.47 4.67 -13.55
C ASP A 81 -17.98 5.21 -12.22
N THR A 82 -17.89 4.42 -11.14
CA THR A 82 -18.33 4.82 -9.80
C THR A 82 -17.41 4.24 -8.74
N LEU A 83 -17.30 4.95 -7.62
CA LEU A 83 -16.54 4.50 -6.45
C LEU A 83 -17.09 3.18 -5.89
N HIS A 84 -18.41 3.00 -5.97
CA HIS A 84 -19.09 1.80 -5.49
C HIS A 84 -18.62 0.54 -6.22
N LYS A 85 -18.57 0.58 -7.57
CA LYS A 85 -18.05 -0.54 -8.39
C LYS A 85 -16.60 -0.88 -8.06
N ALA A 86 -15.76 0.13 -7.86
CA ALA A 86 -14.37 -0.09 -7.44
C ALA A 86 -14.29 -0.80 -6.08
N ALA A 87 -15.12 -0.38 -5.11
CA ALA A 87 -15.17 -1.02 -3.80
C ALA A 87 -15.69 -2.47 -3.86
N GLU A 88 -16.72 -2.75 -4.67
CA GLU A 88 -17.23 -4.11 -4.88
C GLU A 88 -16.22 -5.02 -5.57
N ALA A 89 -15.46 -4.50 -6.54
CA ALA A 89 -14.36 -5.24 -7.17
C ALA A 89 -13.29 -5.63 -6.13
N VAL A 90 -12.85 -4.70 -5.29
CA VAL A 90 -11.88 -4.98 -4.20
C VAL A 90 -12.42 -6.01 -3.21
N ALA A 91 -13.70 -5.90 -2.84
CA ALA A 91 -14.35 -6.86 -1.95
C ALA A 91 -14.38 -8.27 -2.59
N THR A 92 -14.72 -8.36 -3.87
CA THR A 92 -14.74 -9.62 -4.63
C THR A 92 -13.36 -10.23 -4.75
N MET A 93 -12.34 -9.44 -5.12
CA MET A 93 -10.94 -9.90 -5.15
C MET A 93 -10.49 -10.47 -3.80
N ARG A 94 -10.89 -9.82 -2.70
CA ARG A 94 -10.61 -10.30 -1.35
C ARG A 94 -11.33 -11.61 -1.04
N MET A 95 -12.60 -11.77 -1.43
CA MET A 95 -13.36 -13.02 -1.27
C MET A 95 -12.77 -14.17 -2.09
N CYS A 96 -12.27 -13.87 -3.28
CA CYS A 96 -11.54 -14.81 -4.14
C CYS A 96 -10.12 -15.13 -3.64
N SER A 97 -9.70 -14.55 -2.52
CA SER A 97 -8.37 -14.76 -1.93
C SER A 97 -7.21 -14.42 -2.87
N ILE A 98 -7.39 -13.43 -3.75
CA ILE A 98 -6.29 -12.94 -4.59
C ILE A 98 -5.26 -12.23 -3.70
N PRO A 99 -3.99 -12.68 -3.67
CA PRO A 99 -2.98 -12.18 -2.73
C PRO A 99 -2.34 -10.87 -3.21
N VAL A 100 -3.13 -9.80 -3.24
CA VAL A 100 -2.67 -8.45 -3.57
C VAL A 100 -1.70 -7.94 -2.50
N GLU A 101 -0.57 -7.37 -2.90
CA GLU A 101 0.38 -6.71 -1.99
C GLU A 101 -0.06 -5.30 -1.59
N ARG A 102 -0.48 -4.50 -2.57
CA ARG A 102 -0.97 -3.13 -2.38
C ARG A 102 -2.28 -2.96 -3.13
N CYS A 103 -3.26 -2.35 -2.48
CA CYS A 103 -4.52 -1.98 -3.11
C CYS A 103 -4.89 -0.58 -2.64
N GLU A 104 -4.77 0.39 -3.53
CA GLU A 104 -5.01 1.80 -3.23
C GLU A 104 -6.07 2.35 -4.19
N LEU A 105 -7.03 3.08 -3.62
CA LEU A 105 -8.13 3.69 -4.35
C LEU A 105 -7.95 5.21 -4.35
N LEU A 106 -8.02 5.82 -5.53
CA LEU A 106 -8.19 7.26 -5.69
C LEU A 106 -9.59 7.50 -6.22
N ASP A 107 -10.36 8.34 -5.54
CA ASP A 107 -11.66 8.81 -6.03
C ASP A 107 -11.49 9.90 -7.11
N GLU A 108 -12.60 10.31 -7.71
CA GLU A 108 -12.63 11.34 -8.75
C GLU A 108 -11.98 12.65 -8.26
N SER A 109 -12.23 13.03 -7.01
CA SER A 109 -11.72 14.27 -6.43
C SER A 109 -10.19 14.24 -6.27
N SER A 110 -9.64 13.11 -5.82
CA SER A 110 -8.21 12.86 -5.70
C SER A 110 -7.51 12.88 -7.07
N VAL A 111 -8.09 12.22 -8.07
CA VAL A 111 -7.56 12.23 -9.45
C VAL A 111 -7.63 13.64 -10.04
N ALA A 112 -8.71 14.38 -9.82
CA ALA A 112 -8.84 15.76 -10.28
C ALA A 112 -7.81 16.69 -9.61
N ALA A 113 -7.58 16.54 -8.31
CA ALA A 113 -6.56 17.28 -7.58
C ALA A 113 -5.16 16.98 -8.12
N PHE A 114 -4.83 15.70 -8.32
CA PHE A 114 -3.57 15.28 -8.89
C PHE A 114 -3.35 15.84 -10.30
N ASN A 115 -4.35 15.75 -11.19
CA ASN A 115 -4.25 16.28 -12.55
C ASN A 115 -4.01 17.80 -12.56
N ARG A 116 -4.69 18.55 -11.69
CA ARG A 116 -4.45 19.99 -11.54
C ARG A 116 -3.03 20.28 -11.02
N TYR A 117 -2.59 19.54 -10.02
CA TYR A 117 -1.24 19.69 -9.46
C TYR A 117 -0.15 19.42 -10.50
N ALA A 118 -0.27 18.31 -11.25
CA ALA A 118 0.65 17.95 -12.32
C ALA A 118 0.72 19.03 -13.42
N ASN A 119 -0.44 19.58 -13.82
CA ASN A 119 -0.52 20.62 -14.84
C ASN A 119 -0.15 22.03 -14.35
N SER A 120 -0.04 22.24 -13.03
CA SER A 120 0.22 23.57 -12.46
C SER A 120 1.68 24.04 -12.62
N GLY A 121 2.56 23.23 -13.22
CA GLY A 121 4.00 23.53 -13.33
C GLY A 121 4.76 23.48 -11.99
N LYS A 122 4.06 23.37 -10.85
CA LYS A 122 4.64 23.18 -9.51
C LYS A 122 5.26 21.80 -9.29
N SER A 123 5.23 20.93 -10.31
CA SER A 123 6.00 19.68 -10.35
C SER A 123 7.52 19.90 -10.50
N SER A 124 7.98 21.16 -10.67
CA SER A 124 9.39 21.50 -10.89
C SER A 124 10.32 21.30 -9.69
N HIS A 125 9.83 20.84 -8.54
CA HIS A 125 10.69 20.33 -7.48
C HIS A 125 10.97 18.83 -7.70
N MET A 126 11.97 18.63 -8.56
CA MET A 126 12.94 17.53 -8.59
C MET A 126 12.71 16.31 -9.52
N ASP A 127 13.78 16.13 -10.31
CA ASP A 127 14.48 14.95 -10.79
C ASP A 127 13.74 13.92 -11.64
N GLY A 128 14.16 13.86 -12.91
CA GLY A 128 14.00 12.69 -13.76
C GLY A 128 12.81 12.77 -14.70
N GLU A 129 13.13 12.94 -15.97
CA GLU A 129 12.27 12.92 -17.15
C GLU A 129 11.22 11.79 -17.12
N SER A 130 9.95 12.17 -17.28
CA SER A 130 9.15 11.72 -18.42
C SER A 130 7.91 12.60 -18.51
N GLU A 131 7.91 13.50 -19.49
CA GLU A 131 6.67 14.03 -20.06
C GLU A 131 5.94 12.87 -20.74
N SER A 132 5.27 12.01 -19.97
CA SER A 132 4.26 11.15 -20.56
C SER A 132 3.06 12.04 -20.86
N SER A 133 3.05 12.51 -22.11
CA SER A 133 1.90 13.10 -22.76
C SER A 133 0.66 12.22 -22.50
N SER A 134 -0.20 12.65 -21.59
CA SER A 134 -1.55 12.09 -21.49
C SER A 134 -2.53 13.07 -22.16
N PRO A 135 -3.21 12.63 -23.24
CA PRO A 135 -4.03 13.47 -24.09
C PRO A 135 -5.32 13.88 -23.37
N SER A 136 -5.82 15.08 -23.68
CA SER A 136 -7.19 15.56 -23.43
C SER A 136 -7.82 15.08 -22.11
N SER A 137 -7.64 15.84 -21.03
CA SER A 137 -8.10 15.55 -19.66
C SER A 137 -9.39 14.70 -19.63
N PRO A 138 -9.28 13.37 -19.45
CA PRO A 138 -10.47 12.53 -19.30
C PRO A 138 -11.17 12.95 -18.01
N VAL A 139 -12.51 12.88 -18.01
CA VAL A 139 -13.31 13.08 -16.79
C VAL A 139 -12.69 12.25 -15.67
N PRO A 140 -12.27 12.84 -14.53
CA PRO A 140 -11.68 12.10 -13.43
C PRO A 140 -12.59 10.95 -13.01
N LYS A 141 -12.03 9.75 -12.93
CA LYS A 141 -12.74 8.52 -12.58
C LYS A 141 -12.08 7.85 -11.38
N PRO A 142 -12.82 7.13 -10.53
CA PRO A 142 -12.25 6.31 -9.48
C PRO A 142 -11.27 5.31 -10.08
N SER A 143 -10.10 5.21 -9.48
CA SER A 143 -8.98 4.44 -10.00
C SER A 143 -8.40 3.55 -8.92
N LEU A 144 -8.22 2.26 -9.24
CA LEU A 144 -7.51 1.32 -8.39
C LEU A 144 -6.06 1.20 -8.85
N PHE A 145 -5.15 1.24 -7.89
CA PHE A 145 -3.72 0.97 -8.07
C PHE A 145 -3.38 -0.28 -7.26
N LEU A 146 -2.89 -1.29 -7.96
CA LEU A 146 -2.69 -2.63 -7.45
C LEU A 146 -1.23 -3.05 -7.61
N GLU A 147 -0.68 -3.77 -6.65
CA GLU A 147 0.62 -4.43 -6.78
C GLU A 147 0.53 -5.89 -6.33
N PHE A 148 1.20 -6.75 -7.07
CA PHE A 148 1.18 -8.20 -6.93
C PHE A 148 2.61 -8.71 -6.83
N THR A 149 2.85 -9.68 -5.96
CA THR A 149 4.17 -10.29 -5.82
C THR A 149 4.10 -11.78 -5.57
N GLY A 150 5.12 -12.48 -6.08
CA GLY A 150 5.19 -13.93 -6.03
C GLY A 150 6.60 -14.45 -6.29
N SER A 151 6.75 -15.75 -6.06
CA SER A 151 8.00 -16.50 -6.27
C SER A 151 8.18 -16.98 -7.72
N SER A 152 7.23 -16.71 -8.61
CA SER A 152 7.37 -17.00 -10.03
C SER A 152 6.59 -15.99 -10.86
N GLN A 153 7.08 -15.69 -12.06
CA GLN A 153 6.39 -14.80 -12.99
C GLN A 153 4.99 -15.31 -13.36
N ALA A 154 4.83 -16.63 -13.50
CA ALA A 154 3.54 -17.26 -13.81
C ALA A 154 2.50 -17.02 -12.69
N ALA A 155 2.90 -17.18 -11.42
CA ALA A 155 2.00 -16.97 -10.29
C ALA A 155 1.53 -15.51 -10.18
N VAL A 156 2.43 -14.54 -10.42
CA VAL A 156 2.05 -13.12 -10.39
C VAL A 156 1.14 -12.78 -11.58
N ARG A 157 1.41 -13.36 -12.74
CA ARG A 157 0.59 -13.16 -13.94
C ARG A 157 -0.84 -13.69 -13.75
N GLU A 158 -0.99 -14.88 -13.19
CA GLU A 158 -2.31 -15.45 -12.86
C GLU A 158 -3.12 -14.54 -11.93
N GLN A 159 -2.48 -13.95 -10.91
CA GLN A 159 -3.13 -13.00 -10.00
C GLN A 159 -3.63 -11.74 -10.72
N VAL A 160 -2.84 -11.22 -11.67
CA VAL A 160 -3.22 -10.06 -12.49
C VAL A 160 -4.37 -10.42 -13.44
N GLU A 161 -4.32 -11.58 -14.09
CA GLU A 161 -5.36 -12.04 -15.02
C GLU A 161 -6.71 -12.27 -14.30
N LEU A 162 -6.68 -12.89 -13.11
CA LEU A 162 -7.88 -13.03 -12.27
C LEU A 162 -8.43 -11.67 -11.80
N THR A 163 -7.54 -10.74 -11.44
CA THR A 163 -7.93 -9.38 -11.08
C THR A 163 -8.55 -8.66 -12.27
N GLU A 164 -7.96 -8.77 -13.45
CA GLU A 164 -8.46 -8.16 -14.68
C GLU A 164 -9.87 -8.66 -14.98
N SER A 165 -10.08 -9.98 -14.91
CA SER A 165 -11.42 -10.56 -15.14
C SER A 165 -12.45 -10.03 -14.14
N ILE A 166 -12.14 -10.00 -12.84
CA ILE A 166 -13.06 -9.41 -11.84
C ILE A 166 -13.31 -7.93 -12.15
N CYS A 167 -12.26 -7.14 -12.34
CA CYS A 167 -12.41 -5.70 -12.50
C CYS A 167 -13.17 -5.35 -13.79
N VAL A 168 -12.79 -5.94 -14.92
CA VAL A 168 -13.29 -5.61 -16.24
C VAL A 168 -14.60 -6.34 -16.53
N ASP A 169 -14.63 -7.66 -16.38
CA ASP A 169 -15.77 -8.47 -16.80
C ASP A 169 -16.94 -8.32 -15.82
N ASP A 170 -16.69 -8.41 -14.52
CA ASP A 170 -17.76 -8.39 -13.50
C ASP A 170 -18.20 -6.97 -13.13
N PHE A 171 -17.25 -6.02 -13.04
CA PHE A 171 -17.51 -4.67 -12.53
C PHE A 171 -17.37 -3.56 -13.58
N GLY A 172 -17.00 -3.88 -14.82
CA GLY A 172 -16.95 -2.92 -15.93
C GLY A 172 -15.85 -1.89 -15.81
N ALA A 173 -14.70 -2.24 -15.21
CA ALA A 173 -13.52 -1.40 -15.22
C ALA A 173 -13.01 -1.18 -16.66
N SER A 174 -12.40 -0.04 -16.89
CA SER A 174 -11.80 0.36 -18.17
C SER A 174 -10.36 0.80 -17.96
N ASN A 175 -9.59 0.86 -19.06
CA ASN A 175 -8.17 1.21 -19.04
C ASN A 175 -7.34 0.31 -18.11
N PHE A 176 -7.65 -0.99 -18.05
CA PHE A 176 -6.83 -1.93 -17.30
C PHE A 176 -5.44 -2.01 -17.96
N GLN A 177 -4.40 -1.71 -17.19
CA GLN A 177 -3.02 -1.77 -17.64
C GLN A 177 -2.18 -2.39 -16.54
N TYR A 178 -1.20 -3.20 -16.91
CA TYR A 178 -0.21 -3.73 -15.97
C TYR A 178 1.22 -3.50 -16.46
N LYS A 179 2.15 -3.40 -15.52
CA LYS A 179 3.57 -3.13 -15.73
C LYS A 179 4.42 -4.07 -14.88
N GLN A 180 5.48 -4.62 -15.47
CA GLN A 180 6.46 -5.49 -14.77
C GLN A 180 7.75 -4.73 -14.45
N ASP A 181 8.19 -3.88 -15.38
CA ASP A 181 9.41 -3.09 -15.25
C ASP A 181 9.36 -2.15 -14.03
N GLU A 182 10.47 -2.03 -13.32
CA GLU A 182 10.52 -1.26 -12.07
C GLU A 182 10.26 0.23 -12.28
N GLU A 183 10.78 0.83 -13.35
CA GLU A 183 10.59 2.25 -13.65
C GLU A 183 9.14 2.52 -14.02
N GLU A 184 8.56 1.69 -14.89
CA GLU A 184 7.16 1.81 -15.27
C GLU A 184 6.20 1.60 -14.09
N ARG A 185 6.50 0.66 -13.19
CA ARG A 185 5.71 0.47 -11.95
C ARG A 185 5.80 1.69 -11.05
N LYS A 186 6.99 2.26 -10.85
CA LYS A 186 7.16 3.50 -10.06
C LYS A 186 6.35 4.65 -10.65
N ALA A 187 6.30 4.77 -11.98
CA ALA A 187 5.53 5.79 -12.67
C ALA A 187 4.02 5.70 -12.34
N LEU A 188 3.44 4.50 -12.29
CA LEU A 188 2.04 4.30 -11.90
C LEU A 188 1.76 4.81 -10.48
N TRP A 189 2.72 4.66 -9.58
CA TRP A 189 2.57 5.04 -8.18
C TRP A 189 2.77 6.54 -7.91
N VAL A 190 3.24 7.34 -8.87
CA VAL A 190 3.49 8.78 -8.69
C VAL A 190 2.23 9.52 -8.24
N ALA A 191 1.08 9.20 -8.85
CA ALA A 191 -0.20 9.83 -8.51
C ALA A 191 -0.56 9.61 -7.03
N ARG A 192 -0.41 8.37 -6.55
CA ARG A 192 -0.71 8.00 -5.16
C ARG A 192 0.23 8.63 -4.15
N HIS A 193 1.53 8.72 -4.46
CA HIS A 193 2.54 9.30 -3.55
C HIS A 193 2.44 10.83 -3.47
N LYS A 194 2.10 11.48 -4.59
CA LYS A 194 1.96 12.94 -4.64
C LYS A 194 0.58 13.44 -4.20
N LEU A 195 -0.37 12.54 -3.92
CA LEU A 195 -1.75 12.90 -3.58
C LEU A 195 -1.85 13.88 -2.41
N TYR A 196 -1.07 13.69 -1.34
CA TYR A 196 -1.12 14.60 -0.19
C TYR A 196 -0.80 16.05 -0.59
N TYR A 197 0.26 16.26 -1.36
CA TYR A 197 0.64 17.59 -1.85
C TYR A 197 -0.38 18.14 -2.84
N ALA A 198 -0.91 17.29 -3.71
CA ALA A 198 -1.93 17.68 -4.68
C ALA A 198 -3.24 18.11 -4.01
N SER A 199 -3.63 17.48 -2.91
CA SER A 199 -4.85 17.83 -2.16
C SER A 199 -4.73 19.13 -1.37
N LEU A 200 -3.52 19.63 -1.10
CA LEU A 200 -3.27 20.90 -0.42
C LEU A 200 -3.17 22.10 -1.38
N ALA A 201 -2.97 21.86 -2.68
CA ALA A 201 -2.66 22.87 -3.69
C ALA A 201 -3.92 23.50 -4.31
#